data_AF-A0A4D4JG84-F1
#
_entry.id   AF-A0A4D4JG84-F1
#
_cell.length_a   1.000
_cell.length_b   1.000
_cell.length_c   1.000
_cell.angle_alpha   90.00
_cell.angle_beta   90.00
_cell.angle_gamma   90.00
#
_symmetry.space_group_name_H-M   'P 1'
#
loop_
_entity.id
_entity.type
_entity.pdbx_description
1 polymer ?
#
loop_
_entity_poly.entity_id
_entity_poly.type
_entity_poly.pdbx_seq_one_letter_code
_entity_poly.pdbx_strand_id
1 'polypeptide(L)' 'MAYPFHWVPAGNARHATQDPRPPDGFSDGMPVHTLCGETLPASTDLYARFWDTCLDCHAAAHRLLDEQVQP' A
#
# COMPACT_ATOMS: atom_id res chain seq x y z
N MET A 1 16.57 -4.40 5.18
CA MET A 1 15.94 -4.41 3.84
C MET A 1 14.81 -3.40 3.86
N ALA A 2 14.83 -2.39 3.00
CA ALA A 2 13.67 -1.54 2.77
C ALA A 2 12.84 -2.21 1.67
N TYR A 3 11.53 -2.39 1.89
CA TYR A 3 10.64 -2.85 0.83
C TYR A 3 10.41 -1.71 -0.17
N PRO A 4 10.25 -1.98 -1.49
CA PRO A 4 9.98 -0.97 -2.52
C PRO A 4 8.62 -0.28 -2.40
N PHE A 5 7.81 -0.68 -1.42
CA PHE A 5 6.43 -0.24 -1.24
C PHE A 5 6.03 -0.31 0.23
N HIS A 6 4.88 0.28 0.54
CA HIS A 6 4.24 0.29 1.84
C HIS A 6 2.81 -0.21 1.71
N TRP A 7 2.37 -1.03 2.68
CA TRP A 7 0.97 -1.41 2.80
C TRP A 7 0.20 -0.32 3.55
N VAL A 8 -0.94 0.09 2.99
CA VAL A 8 -1.82 1.10 3.54
C VAL A 8 -3.28 0.64 3.41
N PRO A 9 -4.07 0.64 4.48
CA PRO A 9 -5.50 0.42 4.37
C PRO A 9 -6.17 1.63 3.69
N ALA A 10 -7.02 1.39 2.69
CA ALA A 10 -7.78 2.40 1.98
C ALA A 10 -8.95 1.74 1.25
N GLY A 11 -10.09 2.42 1.07
CA GLY A 11 -11.19 1.89 0.24
C GLY A 11 -11.67 0.48 0.59
N ASN A 12 -11.75 0.15 1.88
CA ASN A 12 -12.17 -1.16 2.39
C ASN A 12 -11.26 -2.34 2.01
N ALA A 13 -10.03 -2.08 1.56
CA ALA A 13 -9.01 -3.09 1.31
C ALA A 13 -7.62 -2.62 1.79
N ARG A 14 -6.66 -3.54 1.84
CA ARG A 14 -5.25 -3.22 2.06
C ARG A 14 -4.56 -3.07 0.72
N HIS A 15 -4.11 -1.86 0.40
CA HIS A 15 -3.41 -1.52 -0.83
C HIS A 15 -1.90 -1.38 -0.60
N ALA A 16 -1.14 -1.52 -1.67
CA ALA A 16 0.30 -1.22 -1.68
C ALA A 16 0.52 0.12 -2.41
N THR A 17 1.48 0.91 -1.95
CA THR A 17 1.88 2.18 -2.56
C THR A 17 3.40 2.33 -2.56
N GLN A 18 3.96 3.03 -3.56
CA GLN A 18 5.36 3.46 -3.55
C GLN A 18 5.52 4.91 -3.04
N ASP A 19 4.42 5.53 -2.62
CA ASP A 19 4.47 6.87 -2.04
C ASP A 19 5.43 6.88 -0.84
N PRO A 20 6.25 7.92 -0.68
CA PRO A 20 7.16 8.03 0.45
C PRO A 20 6.39 7.92 1.76
N ARG A 21 6.77 6.95 2.61
CA ARG A 21 6.13 6.79 3.92
C ARG A 21 6.44 7.98 4.83
N PRO A 22 5.42 8.72 5.32
CA PRO A 22 5.66 9.78 6.30
C PRO A 22 6.23 9.21 7.60
N PRO A 23 6.96 10.01 8.40
CA PRO A 23 7.55 9.57 9.68
C PRO A 23 6.54 8.92 10.63
N ASP A 24 5.33 9.51 10.70
CA ASP A 24 4.23 9.07 11.56
C ASP A 24 3.28 8.08 10.87
N GLY A 25 3.61 7.64 9.64
CA GLY A 25 2.73 6.83 8.80
C GLY A 25 1.69 7.65 8.02
N PHE A 26 0.83 6.96 7.28
CA PHE A 26 -0.24 7.59 6.52
C PHE A 26 -1.40 7.97 7.46
N SER A 27 -1.71 9.26 7.55
CA SER A 27 -2.83 9.78 8.34
C SER A 27 -4.18 9.46 7.68
N ASP A 28 -5.23 9.37 8.49
CA ASP A 28 -6.59 9.18 7.98
C ASP A 28 -6.97 10.29 6.98
N GLY A 29 -7.54 9.90 5.84
CA GLY A 29 -7.90 10.80 4.75
C GLY A 29 -6.74 11.24 3.86
N MET A 30 -5.48 10.90 4.18
CA MET A 30 -4.34 11.24 3.32
C MET A 30 -4.46 10.51 1.98
N PRO A 31 -4.41 11.20 0.82
CA PRO A 31 -4.45 10.53 -0.47
C PRO A 31 -3.18 9.68 -0.68
N VAL A 32 -3.36 8.44 -1.11
CA VAL A 32 -2.28 7.52 -1.46
C VAL A 32 -2.45 7.00 -2.89
N HIS A 33 -1.37 7.03 -3.67
CA HIS A 33 -1.34 6.47 -5.02
C HIS A 33 -1.04 4.98 -4.92
N THR A 34 -2.05 4.15 -5.18
CA THR A 34 -1.94 2.71 -5.00
C THR A 34 -1.38 2.03 -6.25
N LEU A 35 -0.79 0.85 -6.07
CA LEU A 35 -0.27 0.03 -7.17
C LEU A 35 -1.37 -0.53 -8.10
N CYS A 36 -2.63 -0.57 -7.65
CA CYS A 36 -3.76 -0.92 -8.52
C CYS A 36 -4.20 0.25 -9.40
N GLY A 37 -3.53 1.41 -9.30
CA GLY A 37 -3.79 2.59 -10.14
C GLY A 37 -4.82 3.55 -9.57
N GLU A 38 -5.40 3.24 -8.41
CA GLU A 38 -6.38 4.12 -7.74
C GLU A 38 -5.68 5.08 -6.78
N THR A 39 -6.21 6.30 -6.65
CA THR A 39 -5.85 7.22 -5.57
C THR A 39 -6.94 7.17 -4.51
N LEU A 40 -6.62 6.65 -3.34
CA LEU A 40 -7.60 6.43 -2.27
C LEU A 40 -7.20 7.17 -0.99
N PRO A 41 -8.15 7.60 -0.15
CA PRO A 41 -7.83 8.11 1.18
C PRO A 41 -7.37 6.95 2.07
N ALA A 42 -6.19 7.10 2.68
CA ALA A 42 -5.70 6.19 3.69
C ALA A 42 -6.66 6.15 4.89
N SER A 43 -6.76 4.99 5.51
CA SER A 43 -7.59 4.77 6.70
C SER A 43 -6.73 4.33 7.87
N THR A 44 -6.96 4.96 9.02
CA THR A 44 -6.42 4.52 10.32
C THR A 44 -7.46 3.82 11.18
N ASP A 45 -8.59 3.39 10.59
CA ASP A 45 -9.64 2.66 11.29
C ASP A 45 -9.06 1.39 11.96
N LEU A 46 -9.41 1.18 13.22
CA LEU A 46 -8.94 0.05 14.03
C LEU A 46 -9.28 -1.32 13.41
N TYR A 47 -10.37 -1.40 12.64
CA TYR A 47 -10.78 -2.60 11.94
C TYR A 47 -10.11 -2.78 10.57
N ALA A 48 -9.48 -1.73 10.02
CA ALA A 48 -8.85 -1.78 8.71
C ALA A 48 -7.69 -2.78 8.62
N ARG A 49 -7.09 -3.13 9.77
CA ARG A 49 -6.10 -4.23 9.89
C ARG A 49 -6.64 -5.60 9.48
N PHE A 50 -7.96 -5.79 9.44
CA PHE A 50 -8.62 -7.05 9.08
C PHE A 50 -9.13 -7.06 7.65
N TRP A 51 -9.00 -5.96 6.92
CA TRP A 51 -9.45 -5.92 5.53
C TRP A 51 -8.60 -6.84 4.66
N ASP A 52 -9.27 -7.44 3.67
CA ASP A 52 -8.61 -8.23 2.65
C ASP A 52 -7.61 -7.39 1.88
N THR A 53 -6.60 -8.06 1.33
CA THR A 53 -5.61 -7.39 0.48
C THR A 53 -6.17 -7.21 -0.92
N CYS A 54 -6.02 -6.03 -1.49
CA CYS A 54 -6.32 -5.80 -2.90
C CYS A 54 -5.46 -6.75 -3.76
N LEU A 55 -6.09 -7.61 -4.55
CA LEU A 55 -5.41 -8.64 -5.34
C LEU A 55 -4.44 -8.04 -6.37
N ASP A 56 -4.80 -6.91 -6.98
CA ASP A 56 -3.95 -6.22 -7.95
C ASP A 56 -2.71 -5.62 -7.27
N CYS A 57 -2.89 -4.99 -6.11
CA CYS A 57 -1.77 -4.50 -5.30
C CYS A 57 -0.88 -5.65 -4.82
N HIS A 58 -1.45 -6.81 -4.49
CA HIS A 58 -0.67 -7.98 -4.13
C HIS A 58 0.21 -8.47 -5.28
N ALA A 59 -0.36 -8.65 -6.47
CA ALA A 59 0.40 -9.04 -7.66
C ALA A 59 1.47 -8.01 -8.05
N ALA A 60 1.17 -6.71 -7.96
CA ALA A 60 2.13 -5.64 -8.24
C ALA A 60 3.27 -5.59 -7.21
N ALA A 61 2.96 -5.75 -5.92
CA ALA A 61 3.96 -5.81 -4.86
C ALA A 61 4.95 -6.96 -5.08
N HIS A 62 4.49 -8.15 -5.48
CA HIS A 62 5.35 -9.27 -5.81
C HIS A 62 6.28 -8.97 -7.00
N ARG A 63 5.75 -8.34 -8.06
CA ARG A 63 6.58 -7.91 -9.21
C ARG A 63 7.70 -6.95 -8.81
N LEU A 64 7.40 -5.96 -7.96
CA LEU A 64 8.42 -5.02 -7.46
C LEU A 64 9.52 -5.71 -6.65
N LEU A 65 9.20 -6.80 -5.94
CA LEU A 65 10.21 -7.57 -5.20
C LEU A 65 11.09 -8.37 -6.15
N ASP A 66 10.52 -9.01 -7.16
CA ASP A 66 11.29 -9.74 -8.17
C ASP A 66 12.23 -8.80 -8.93
N GLU A 67 11.78 -7.60 -9.27
CA GLU A 67 12.60 -6.57 -9.94
C GLU A 67 13.78 -6.10 -9.10
N GLN A 68 13.65 -6.05 -7.76
CA GLN A 68 14.77 -5.69 -6.86
C GLN A 68 15.81 -6.79 -6.69
N VAL A 69 15.45 -8.05 -6.99
CA VAL A 69 16.34 -9.21 -6.88
C VAL A 69 17.15 -9.42 -8.16
N GLN A 70 16.70 -8.85 -9.29
CA GLN A 70 17.39 -8.91 -10.57
C GLN A 70 18.69 -8.07 -10.54
N PRO A 71 19.87 -8.64 -10.87
CA PRO A 71 21.16 -7.94 -10.85
C PRO A 71 21.34 -6.92 -12.00
#